data_AF-A0A2M7CNQ1-F1
#
_entry.id   AF-A0A2M7CNQ1-F1
#
_cell.length_a   1.000
_cell.length_b   1.000
_cell.length_c   1.000
_cell.angle_alpha   90.00
_cell.angle_beta   90.00
_cell.angle_gamma   90.00
#
_symmetry.space_group_name_H-M   'P 1'
#
loop_
_entity.id
_entity.type
_entity.pdbx_description
1 polymer ?
#
loop_
_entity_poly.entity_id
_entity_poly.type
_entity_poly.pdbx_seq_one_letter_code
_entity_poly.pdbx_strand_id
1 'polypeptide(L)'
;YFLRWLRLLGPDLGWMYVSFRQAAYSVGARKGNKTSRFSGKRLAALAGITERTYWNRMSNSSTWKKLKGLVNISDYGSEWNSASPTPKRLSRRYSVAMTLPLTPVDANSLRMWLSSHLEERGGPEKVLRAAAQTPLEQLIPLEAKTAGEAMTVRRLVFDLFGGVDLSDELLDSLASAIQNHIMPQNDLIVVRLYFLEHILPHLGAGPGWMLTILRDLCYADPKTGEKRNRIVVTSGYEEIAEWIGLSGSRRARTIWDWLNEKYSSGHKDAGKYKYPISRVYIAEAAKDEKQLEFATQQRIFNVLIDEIPLELLEISLTNPNDALFSIAMTRFAEANDATFSIGMTRFSYPNDATFSIAMTRFSESIDATFRVFKALKLLKPNPLNSLNTTTRENEGQNAPGVVVNLPSGWVLDRLLQGRVVSQKILKTIRGGNGKALVSWLLYALSPAGKGLESPWNYALSRLAMDPQCGAGGKYDELADVPPAALIGLAHQAYKGRLSPYDNDGSELVNLWLDVMGSGAGNQAVTLL
;
A
#
# COMPACT_ATOMS: atom_id res chain seq x y z
N TYR A 1 21.07 -10.02 6.75
CA TYR A 1 21.79 -9.90 8.05
C TYR A 1 21.01 -9.13 9.10
N PHE A 2 20.31 -8.03 8.78
CA PHE A 2 19.60 -7.21 9.77
C PHE A 2 18.60 -7.99 10.63
N LEU A 3 18.02 -9.09 10.14
CA LEU A 3 17.17 -9.98 10.95
C LEU A 3 17.88 -10.47 12.23
N ARG A 4 19.19 -10.74 12.20
CA ARG A 4 19.97 -11.09 13.40
C ARG A 4 19.96 -9.98 14.45
N TRP A 5 20.07 -8.72 14.01
CA TRP A 5 19.89 -7.56 14.88
C TRP A 5 18.46 -7.44 15.40
N LEU A 6 17.47 -7.67 14.54
CA LEU A 6 16.06 -7.60 14.93
C LEU A 6 15.72 -8.56 16.09
N ARG A 7 16.27 -9.79 16.07
CA ARG A 7 16.11 -10.76 17.18
C ARG A 7 16.59 -10.21 18.53
N LEU A 8 17.62 -9.36 18.55
CA LEU A 8 18.17 -8.75 19.76
C LEU A 8 17.41 -7.49 20.20
N LEU A 9 17.06 -6.66 19.20
CA LEU A 9 16.42 -5.37 19.39
C LEU A 9 14.96 -5.53 19.82
N GLY A 10 14.26 -6.48 19.21
CA GLY A 10 12.80 -6.52 19.23
C GLY A 10 12.18 -5.49 18.27
N PRO A 11 10.85 -5.50 18.13
CA PRO A 11 10.17 -4.76 17.07
C PRO A 11 10.30 -3.23 17.20
N ASP A 12 10.06 -2.68 18.39
CA ASP A 12 10.14 -1.23 18.64
C ASP A 12 11.53 -0.68 18.29
N LEU A 13 12.59 -1.29 18.84
CA LEU A 13 13.95 -0.80 18.68
C LEU A 13 14.47 -1.04 17.26
N GLY A 14 14.04 -2.12 16.60
CA GLY A 14 14.31 -2.35 15.18
C GLY A 14 13.79 -1.19 14.32
N TRP A 15 12.54 -0.78 14.51
CA TRP A 15 11.98 0.35 13.78
C TRP A 15 12.55 1.70 14.21
N MET A 16 12.86 1.89 15.50
CA MET A 16 13.58 3.09 15.95
C MET A 16 14.93 3.23 15.23
N TYR A 17 15.69 2.15 15.09
CA TYR A 17 16.93 2.18 14.31
C TYR A 17 16.71 2.57 12.85
N VAL A 18 15.69 1.99 12.20
CA VAL A 18 15.31 2.37 10.83
C VAL A 18 14.95 3.86 10.75
N SER A 19 14.21 4.40 11.72
CA SER A 19 13.85 5.82 11.76
C SER A 19 15.08 6.74 11.90
N PHE A 20 16.07 6.35 12.72
CA PHE A 20 17.34 7.08 12.85
C PHE A 20 18.13 7.05 11.55
N ARG A 21 18.20 5.87 10.89
CA ARG A 21 18.86 5.73 9.59
C ARG A 21 18.18 6.58 8.52
N GLN A 22 16.86 6.58 8.47
CA GLN A 22 16.10 7.33 7.49
C GLN A 22 16.28 8.84 7.69
N ALA A 23 16.26 9.29 8.95
CA ALA A 23 16.57 10.67 9.31
C ALA A 23 17.99 11.04 8.85
N ALA A 24 19.02 10.25 9.19
CA ALA A 24 20.39 10.51 8.75
C ALA A 24 20.52 10.50 7.22
N TYR A 25 19.88 9.57 6.53
CA TYR A 25 19.89 9.45 5.07
C TYR A 25 19.27 10.69 4.40
N SER A 26 18.14 11.20 4.90
CA SER A 26 17.45 12.37 4.34
C SER A 26 18.27 13.66 4.35
N VAL A 27 19.28 13.76 5.23
CA VAL A 27 20.20 14.92 5.33
C VAL A 27 21.38 14.78 4.36
N GLY A 28 21.51 13.65 3.68
CA GLY A 28 22.61 13.36 2.76
C GLY A 28 23.86 12.80 3.43
N ALA A 29 23.73 12.12 4.57
CA ALA A 29 24.85 11.55 5.33
C ALA A 29 25.69 10.52 4.56
N ARG A 30 25.23 10.02 3.38
CA ARG A 30 26.06 9.19 2.49
C ARG A 30 27.26 9.95 1.89
N LYS A 31 27.25 11.28 1.87
CA LYS A 31 28.30 12.13 1.26
C LYS A 31 29.12 12.94 2.28
N GLY A 32 29.00 12.67 3.59
CA GLY A 32 29.78 13.33 4.63
C GLY A 32 29.05 13.49 5.97
N ASN A 33 29.73 14.11 6.93
CA ASN A 33 29.19 14.39 8.27
C ASN A 33 28.23 15.60 8.25
N LYS A 34 26.96 15.35 7.95
CA LYS A 34 25.91 16.36 8.05
C LYS A 34 25.00 16.10 9.26
N THR A 35 24.52 17.18 9.86
CA THR A 35 23.58 17.12 11.00
C THR A 35 22.32 17.91 10.69
N SER A 36 21.18 17.44 11.18
CA SER A 36 19.90 18.15 11.11
C SER A 36 19.05 17.83 12.34
N ARG A 37 18.00 18.62 12.57
CA ARG A 37 17.10 18.47 13.71
C ARG A 37 15.84 17.72 13.29
N PHE A 38 15.48 16.70 14.07
CA PHE A 38 14.26 15.92 13.92
C PHE A 38 13.50 15.92 15.23
N SER A 39 12.17 16.04 15.18
CA SER A 39 11.33 15.95 16.36
C SER A 39 11.14 14.48 16.78
N GLY A 40 10.99 14.25 18.09
CA GLY A 40 10.65 12.92 18.63
C GLY A 40 9.35 12.37 18.01
N LYS A 41 8.34 13.23 17.84
CA LYS A 41 7.09 12.89 17.14
C LYS A 41 7.32 12.32 15.74
N ARG A 42 8.19 12.94 14.93
CA ARG A 42 8.49 12.47 13.57
C ARG A 42 9.22 11.13 13.58
N LEU A 43 10.21 10.96 14.47
CA LEU A 43 10.94 9.70 14.60
C LEU A 43 10.03 8.57 15.12
N ALA A 44 9.13 8.87 16.06
CA ALA A 44 8.15 7.92 16.57
C ALA A 44 7.19 7.45 15.46
N ALA A 45 6.69 8.37 14.62
CA ALA A 45 5.83 8.05 13.49
C ALA A 45 6.53 7.12 12.49
N LEU A 46 7.77 7.45 12.09
CA LEU A 46 8.59 6.61 11.20
C LEU A 46 8.98 5.26 11.82
N ALA A 47 8.81 5.11 13.13
CA ALA A 47 9.06 3.86 13.84
C ALA A 47 7.76 3.06 14.13
N GLY A 48 6.59 3.54 13.70
CA GLY A 48 5.32 2.86 13.97
C GLY A 48 4.96 2.77 15.46
N ILE A 49 5.41 3.74 16.27
CA ILE A 49 5.15 3.78 17.71
C ILE A 49 4.62 5.15 18.14
N THR A 50 3.94 5.18 19.29
CA THR A 50 3.48 6.46 19.86
C THR A 50 4.65 7.31 20.34
N GLU A 51 4.47 8.63 20.38
CA GLU A 51 5.48 9.54 20.94
C GLU A 51 5.79 9.22 22.42
N ARG A 52 4.78 8.80 23.19
CA ARG A 52 4.97 8.31 24.56
C ARG A 52 5.89 7.10 24.60
N THR A 53 5.64 6.09 23.76
CA THR A 53 6.48 4.89 23.68
C THR A 53 7.91 5.25 23.28
N TYR A 54 8.08 6.10 22.28
CA TYR A 54 9.39 6.59 21.85
C TYR A 54 10.16 7.21 23.01
N TRP A 55 9.58 8.18 23.73
CA TRP A 55 10.26 8.82 24.85
C TRP A 55 10.51 7.88 26.03
N ASN A 56 9.59 6.95 26.32
CA ASN A 56 9.82 5.90 27.32
C ASN A 56 11.03 5.03 26.97
N ARG A 57 11.21 4.67 25.70
CA ARG A 57 12.38 3.92 25.23
C ARG A 57 13.65 4.76 25.35
N MET A 58 13.61 6.02 24.94
CA MET A 58 14.76 6.93 24.96
C MET A 58 15.25 7.25 26.39
N SER A 59 14.37 7.25 27.38
CA SER A 59 14.72 7.46 28.79
C SER A 59 15.21 6.18 29.48
N ASN A 60 15.07 5.00 28.86
CA ASN A 60 15.46 3.73 29.45
C ASN A 60 16.91 3.38 29.10
N SER A 61 17.76 3.19 30.11
CA SER A 61 19.18 2.84 29.94
C SER A 61 19.39 1.51 29.20
N SER A 62 18.48 0.54 29.37
CA SER A 62 18.55 -0.75 28.66
C SER A 62 18.37 -0.62 27.15
N THR A 63 17.61 0.38 26.68
CA THR A 63 17.47 0.70 25.25
C THR A 63 18.82 1.02 24.64
N TRP A 64 19.60 1.88 25.30
CA TRP A 64 20.92 2.30 24.82
C TRP A 64 21.95 1.18 24.86
N LYS A 65 21.83 0.25 25.81
CA LYS A 65 22.63 -0.99 25.80
C LYS A 65 22.35 -1.83 24.55
N LYS A 66 21.09 -1.96 24.15
CA LYS A 66 20.68 -2.71 22.95
C LYS A 66 21.05 -2.01 21.64
N LEU A 67 20.98 -0.68 21.59
CA LEU A 67 21.33 0.11 20.41
C LEU A 67 22.82 0.40 20.29
N LYS A 68 23.64 0.02 21.29
CA LYS A 68 25.09 0.26 21.27
C LYS A 68 25.72 -0.28 19.99
N GLY A 69 26.51 0.55 19.31
CA GLY A 69 27.12 0.24 18.02
C GLY A 69 26.23 0.55 16.81
N LEU A 70 24.91 0.59 16.97
CA LEU A 70 23.97 1.03 15.93
C LEU A 70 23.66 2.53 16.02
N VAL A 71 23.37 3.02 17.22
CA VAL A 71 23.09 4.43 17.51
C VAL A 71 23.78 4.79 18.81
N ASN A 72 24.63 5.81 18.78
CA ASN A 72 25.32 6.30 19.98
C ASN A 72 24.90 7.74 20.28
N ILE A 73 24.80 8.06 21.57
CA ILE A 73 24.62 9.45 22.02
C ILE A 73 25.97 10.14 21.88
N SER A 74 26.02 11.24 21.12
CA SER A 74 27.25 12.02 20.94
C SER A 74 27.34 13.23 21.86
N ASP A 75 26.22 13.64 22.48
CA ASP A 75 26.16 14.77 23.40
C ASP A 75 25.48 14.34 24.71
N TYR A 76 26.22 14.48 25.81
CA TYR A 76 25.81 14.13 27.18
C TYR A 76 25.55 15.37 28.04
N GLY A 77 25.39 16.54 27.43
CA GLY A 77 25.03 17.76 28.12
C GLY A 77 23.67 17.69 28.85
N SER A 78 23.33 18.78 29.53
CA SER A 78 22.07 18.91 30.27
C SER A 78 20.87 18.53 29.41
N GLU A 79 19.99 17.68 29.96
CA GLU A 79 18.81 17.21 29.24
C GLU A 79 17.69 18.26 29.18
N TRP A 80 17.62 19.09 30.22
CA TRP A 80 16.59 20.08 30.43
C TRP A 80 17.19 21.47 30.46
N ASN A 81 16.48 22.44 29.88
CA ASN A 81 16.84 23.84 30.00
C ASN A 81 16.41 24.35 31.37
N SER A 82 17.36 24.44 32.31
CA SER A 82 17.13 24.95 33.67
C SER A 82 16.79 26.45 33.71
N ALA A 83 17.08 27.20 32.66
CA ALA A 83 16.76 28.63 32.55
C ALA A 83 15.37 28.89 31.96
N SER A 84 14.65 27.86 31.52
CA SER A 84 13.31 28.00 30.95
C SER A 84 12.26 28.00 32.07
N PRO A 85 11.30 28.96 32.09
CA PRO A 85 10.21 28.97 33.06
C PRO A 85 9.24 27.78 32.88
N THR A 86 9.32 27.10 31.73
CA THR A 86 8.58 25.86 31.45
C THR A 86 9.57 24.71 31.18
N PRO A 87 9.26 23.46 31.59
CA PRO A 87 10.12 22.30 31.33
C PRO A 87 10.36 22.12 29.83
N LYS A 88 11.56 22.49 29.36
CA LYS A 88 11.95 22.39 27.95
C LYS A 88 13.13 21.44 27.83
N ARG A 89 12.92 20.32 27.14
CA ARG A 89 13.98 19.36 26.83
C ARG A 89 14.89 19.92 25.75
N LEU A 90 16.20 19.81 25.95
CA LEU A 90 17.22 20.24 25.00
C LEU A 90 17.38 19.22 23.87
N SER A 91 17.79 19.71 22.70
CA SER A 91 18.07 18.83 21.56
C SER A 91 19.30 17.97 21.85
N ARG A 92 19.18 16.66 21.66
CA ARG A 92 20.32 15.72 21.74
C ARG A 92 20.85 15.37 20.37
N ARG A 93 22.16 15.13 20.29
CA ARG A 93 22.84 14.67 19.09
C ARG A 93 23.13 13.18 19.20
N TYR A 94 22.86 12.47 18.10
CA TYR A 94 23.07 11.04 17.98
C TYR A 94 23.94 10.77 16.74
N SER A 95 24.85 9.79 16.84
CA SER A 95 25.53 9.22 15.68
C SER A 95 24.88 7.88 15.32
N VAL A 96 24.74 7.63 14.02
CA VAL A 96 24.03 6.46 13.49
C VAL A 96 24.97 5.70 12.57
N ALA A 97 25.08 4.39 12.79
CA ALA A 97 25.91 3.52 11.97
C ALA A 97 25.25 3.30 10.60
N MET A 98 25.85 3.86 9.53
CA MET A 98 25.39 3.70 8.14
C MET A 98 25.94 2.42 7.49
N THR A 99 27.07 1.91 7.97
CA THR A 99 27.52 0.53 7.73
C THR A 99 27.03 -0.31 8.90
N LEU A 100 26.36 -1.43 8.62
CA LEU A 100 25.78 -2.27 9.67
C LEU A 100 26.92 -3.04 10.39
N PRO A 101 27.13 -2.86 11.70
CA PRO A 101 28.06 -3.69 12.46
C PRO A 101 27.52 -5.12 12.62
N LEU A 102 28.40 -6.06 12.94
CA LEU A 102 27.99 -7.37 13.44
C LEU A 102 27.27 -7.22 14.78
N THR A 103 26.34 -8.13 15.07
CA THR A 103 25.75 -8.23 16.40
C THR A 103 26.85 -8.53 17.44
N PRO A 104 26.67 -8.17 18.73
CA PRO A 104 27.66 -8.47 19.76
C PRO A 104 28.05 -9.95 19.84
N VAL A 105 27.09 -10.85 19.61
CA VAL A 105 27.30 -12.30 19.62
C VAL A 105 28.06 -12.76 18.37
N ASP A 106 27.68 -12.29 17.20
CA ASP A 106 28.34 -12.66 15.94
C ASP A 106 29.76 -12.10 15.87
N ALA A 107 29.98 -10.87 16.35
CA ALA A 107 31.32 -10.28 16.45
C ALA A 107 32.24 -11.11 17.35
N ASN A 108 31.72 -11.57 18.50
CA ASN A 108 32.49 -12.44 19.37
C ASN A 108 32.74 -13.81 18.75
N SER A 109 31.75 -14.39 18.06
CA SER A 109 31.88 -15.69 17.39
C SER A 109 32.95 -15.64 16.30
N LEU A 110 32.93 -14.59 15.46
CA LEU A 110 33.95 -14.38 14.42
C LEU A 110 35.34 -14.17 15.05
N ARG A 111 35.44 -13.37 16.12
CA ARG A 111 36.71 -13.17 16.84
C ARG A 111 37.27 -14.49 17.35
N MET A 112 36.44 -15.27 18.04
CA MET A 112 36.85 -16.58 18.59
C MET A 112 37.29 -17.53 17.48
N TRP A 113 36.55 -17.60 16.38
CA TRP A 113 36.90 -18.44 15.24
C TRP A 113 38.24 -18.02 14.61
N LEU A 114 38.46 -16.72 14.38
CA LEU A 114 39.71 -16.22 13.82
C LEU A 114 40.90 -16.50 14.73
N SER A 115 40.75 -16.29 16.04
CA SER A 115 41.81 -16.55 17.02
C SER A 115 42.11 -18.04 17.16
N SER A 116 41.10 -18.92 17.16
CA SER A 116 41.32 -20.36 17.35
C SER A 116 41.95 -21.06 16.14
N HIS A 117 41.79 -20.50 14.94
CA HIS A 117 42.33 -21.08 13.70
C HIS A 117 43.58 -20.35 13.18
N LEU A 118 44.12 -19.38 13.94
CA LEU A 118 45.24 -18.57 13.49
C LEU A 118 46.50 -19.40 13.21
N GLU A 119 46.89 -20.25 14.17
CA GLU A 119 48.08 -21.09 14.08
C GLU A 119 47.89 -22.21 13.05
N GLU A 120 46.75 -22.91 13.11
CA GLU A 120 46.40 -24.01 12.20
C GLU A 120 46.42 -23.58 10.73
N ARG A 121 45.94 -22.37 10.43
CA ARG A 121 45.88 -21.84 9.06
C ARG A 121 47.19 -21.20 8.62
N GLY A 122 48.18 -21.09 9.50
CA GLY A 122 49.51 -20.55 9.16
C GLY A 122 49.55 -19.03 9.02
N GLY A 123 48.82 -18.32 9.87
CA GLY A 123 48.95 -16.87 10.06
C GLY A 123 47.76 -16.01 9.60
N PRO A 124 47.83 -14.69 9.84
CA PRO A 124 46.70 -13.75 9.67
C PRO A 124 46.09 -13.73 8.26
N GLU A 125 46.89 -13.69 7.20
CA GLU A 125 46.34 -13.65 5.84
C GLU A 125 45.55 -14.94 5.53
N LYS A 126 46.13 -16.09 5.83
CA LYS A 126 45.54 -17.39 5.50
C LYS A 126 44.26 -17.65 6.30
N VAL A 127 44.23 -17.28 7.59
CA VAL A 127 43.01 -17.43 8.40
C VAL A 127 41.89 -16.50 7.92
N LEU A 128 42.21 -15.28 7.49
CA LEU A 128 41.21 -14.34 6.95
C LEU A 128 40.66 -14.82 5.59
N ARG A 129 41.52 -15.36 4.71
CA ARG A 129 41.07 -15.98 3.45
C ARG A 129 40.20 -17.21 3.71
N ALA A 130 40.57 -18.04 4.68
CA ALA A 130 39.77 -19.19 5.08
C ALA A 130 38.40 -18.74 5.62
N ALA A 131 38.36 -17.71 6.47
CA ALA A 131 37.11 -17.16 6.99
C ALA A 131 36.15 -16.69 5.88
N ALA A 132 36.67 -16.14 4.77
CA ALA A 132 35.83 -15.74 3.64
C ALA A 132 35.21 -16.92 2.86
N GLN A 133 35.62 -18.17 3.15
CA GLN A 133 35.16 -19.39 2.48
C GLN A 133 34.42 -20.36 3.42
N THR A 134 34.60 -20.20 4.74
CA THR A 134 33.96 -21.03 5.76
C THR A 134 32.44 -20.83 5.79
N PRO A 135 31.60 -21.88 5.89
CA PRO A 135 30.15 -21.73 6.05
C PRO A 135 29.75 -20.79 7.21
N LEU A 136 28.68 -20.01 7.01
CA LEU A 136 28.26 -18.99 7.99
C LEU A 136 27.88 -19.60 9.34
N GLU A 137 27.33 -20.80 9.35
CA GLU A 137 26.92 -21.50 10.58
C GLU A 137 28.13 -21.85 11.46
N GLN A 138 29.33 -21.97 10.88
CA GLN A 138 30.57 -22.21 11.60
C GLN A 138 31.23 -20.92 12.07
N LEU A 139 31.13 -19.84 11.28
CA LEU A 139 31.69 -18.53 11.64
C LEU A 139 30.85 -17.79 12.69
N ILE A 140 29.54 -17.78 12.49
CA ILE A 140 28.55 -17.02 13.26
C ILE A 140 27.30 -17.89 13.54
N PRO A 141 27.43 -18.93 14.39
CA PRO A 141 26.34 -19.84 14.72
C PRO A 141 25.12 -19.10 15.26
N LEU A 142 23.91 -19.47 14.80
CA LEU A 142 22.66 -18.83 15.27
C LEU A 142 22.40 -19.07 16.77
N GLU A 143 22.90 -20.18 17.31
CA GLU A 143 22.72 -20.58 18.72
C GLU A 143 23.79 -20.02 19.66
N ALA A 144 24.74 -19.23 19.14
CA ALA A 144 25.76 -18.61 19.97
C ALA A 144 25.12 -17.67 21.00
N LYS A 145 25.63 -17.69 22.24
CA LYS A 145 25.08 -16.90 23.36
C LYS A 145 26.08 -15.92 23.98
N THR A 146 27.36 -16.13 23.76
CA THR A 146 28.43 -15.31 24.35
C THR A 146 28.54 -14.00 23.60
N ALA A 147 28.09 -12.91 24.23
CA ALA A 147 28.10 -11.58 23.66
C ALA A 147 29.44 -10.86 23.92
N GLY A 148 29.99 -10.23 22.88
CA GLY A 148 31.09 -9.27 22.96
C GLY A 148 30.60 -7.84 22.75
N GLU A 149 31.30 -7.08 21.91
CA GLU A 149 30.90 -5.73 21.48
C GLU A 149 30.47 -5.73 20.00
N ALA A 150 29.44 -4.96 19.67
CA ALA A 150 29.04 -4.73 18.28
C ALA A 150 30.12 -3.93 17.53
N MET A 151 30.63 -4.50 16.45
CA MET A 151 31.69 -3.90 15.64
C MET A 151 31.58 -4.33 14.17
N THR A 152 32.12 -3.52 13.26
CA THR A 152 32.21 -3.90 11.85
C THR A 152 33.28 -4.97 11.67
N VAL A 153 33.17 -5.79 10.61
CA VAL A 153 34.19 -6.79 10.27
C VAL A 153 35.55 -6.13 10.10
N ARG A 154 35.59 -4.99 9.39
CA ARG A 154 36.80 -4.16 9.25
C ARG A 154 37.43 -3.84 10.59
N ARG A 155 36.67 -3.25 11.53
CA ARG A 155 37.21 -2.90 12.85
C ARG A 155 37.72 -4.12 13.59
N LEU A 156 36.96 -5.22 13.59
CA LEU A 156 37.36 -6.47 14.25
C LEU A 156 38.69 -7.01 13.71
N VAL A 157 38.85 -7.03 12.39
CA VAL A 157 40.06 -7.52 11.72
C VAL A 157 41.26 -6.63 12.04
N PHE A 158 41.10 -5.31 12.00
CA PHE A 158 42.15 -4.36 12.37
C PHE A 158 42.51 -4.42 13.86
N ASP A 159 41.52 -4.62 14.75
CA ASP A 159 41.77 -4.79 16.19
C ASP A 159 42.57 -6.07 16.50
N LEU A 160 42.47 -7.11 15.65
CA LEU A 160 43.19 -8.37 15.83
C LEU A 160 44.54 -8.42 15.13
N PHE A 161 44.66 -7.83 13.95
CA PHE A 161 45.79 -8.03 13.04
C PHE A 161 46.41 -6.72 12.53
N GLY A 162 45.93 -5.57 12.98
CA GLY A 162 46.52 -4.27 12.64
C GLY A 162 47.94 -4.14 13.19
N GLY A 163 48.85 -3.61 12.38
CA GLY A 163 50.26 -3.45 12.76
C GLY A 163 51.10 -4.73 12.73
N VAL A 164 50.53 -5.85 12.25
CA VAL A 164 51.29 -7.06 11.87
C VAL A 164 51.88 -6.86 10.46
N ASP A 165 52.74 -7.77 9.97
CA ASP A 165 53.36 -7.75 8.62
C ASP A 165 52.38 -7.82 7.42
N LEU A 166 51.11 -7.42 7.60
CA LEU A 166 50.13 -7.23 6.54
C LEU A 166 49.95 -5.75 6.26
N SER A 167 49.93 -5.39 4.97
CA SER A 167 49.55 -4.03 4.57
C SER A 167 48.09 -3.73 4.93
N ASP A 168 47.82 -2.48 5.30
CA ASP A 168 46.46 -2.00 5.59
C ASP A 168 45.51 -2.22 4.39
N GLU A 169 46.01 -2.09 3.16
CA GLU A 169 45.25 -2.34 1.92
C GLU A 169 44.81 -3.81 1.81
N LEU A 170 45.72 -4.74 2.09
CA LEU A 170 45.41 -6.17 2.08
C LEU A 170 44.42 -6.51 3.19
N LEU A 171 44.62 -5.99 4.41
CA LEU A 171 43.69 -6.17 5.53
C LEU A 171 42.29 -5.65 5.20
N ASP A 172 42.19 -4.48 4.57
CA ASP A 172 40.90 -3.92 4.14
C ASP A 172 40.21 -4.78 3.08
N SER A 173 40.97 -5.31 2.12
CA SER A 173 40.42 -6.21 1.10
C SER A 173 39.89 -7.52 1.69
N LEU A 174 40.62 -8.11 2.64
CA LEU A 174 40.25 -9.36 3.32
C LEU A 174 39.06 -9.15 4.25
N ALA A 175 39.05 -8.07 5.02
CA ALA A 175 37.90 -7.71 5.84
C ALA A 175 36.64 -7.47 5.00
N SER A 176 36.79 -6.85 3.84
CA SER A 176 35.69 -6.64 2.89
C SER A 176 35.19 -7.97 2.30
N ALA A 177 36.08 -8.91 1.98
CA ALA A 177 35.70 -10.25 1.54
C ALA A 177 34.88 -10.99 2.61
N ILE A 178 35.33 -11.00 3.86
CA ILE A 178 34.59 -11.60 4.99
C ILE A 178 33.25 -10.88 5.20
N GLN A 179 33.23 -9.54 5.12
CA GLN A 179 31.99 -8.79 5.24
C GLN A 179 30.99 -9.13 4.13
N ASN A 180 31.43 -9.24 2.89
CA ASN A 180 30.58 -9.61 1.75
C ASN A 180 30.10 -11.06 1.85
N HIS A 181 30.87 -11.94 2.48
CA HIS A 181 30.44 -13.30 2.79
C HIS A 181 29.33 -13.33 3.85
N ILE A 182 29.47 -12.54 4.93
CA ILE A 182 28.47 -12.45 6.01
C ILE A 182 27.23 -11.62 5.63
N MET A 183 27.43 -10.57 4.84
CA MET A 183 26.41 -9.60 4.40
C MET A 183 26.57 -9.35 2.89
N PRO A 184 26.11 -10.28 2.03
CA PRO A 184 26.16 -10.10 0.59
C PRO A 184 25.45 -8.83 0.11
N GLN A 185 25.84 -8.28 -1.04
CA GLN A 185 25.22 -7.05 -1.57
C GLN A 185 23.70 -7.18 -1.82
N ASN A 186 23.24 -8.40 -2.11
CA ASN A 186 21.83 -8.69 -2.37
C ASN A 186 21.03 -9.03 -1.10
N ASP A 187 21.67 -9.04 0.08
CA ASP A 187 21.03 -9.28 1.39
C ASP A 187 20.35 -7.99 1.89
N LEU A 188 19.29 -7.59 1.19
CA LEU A 188 18.59 -6.33 1.38
C LEU A 188 17.11 -6.57 1.71
N ILE A 189 16.67 -6.04 2.85
CA ILE A 189 15.25 -5.87 3.13
C ILE A 189 14.82 -4.52 2.54
N VAL A 190 13.93 -4.56 1.56
CA VAL A 190 13.43 -3.35 0.90
C VAL A 190 12.13 -2.90 1.54
N VAL A 191 12.18 -1.74 2.22
CA VAL A 191 11.00 -1.10 2.81
C VAL A 191 10.68 0.16 2.03
N ARG A 192 9.46 0.24 1.49
CA ARG A 192 8.99 1.42 0.76
C ARG A 192 8.81 2.61 1.70
N LEU A 193 9.19 3.81 1.27
CA LEU A 193 8.98 5.03 2.06
C LEU A 193 7.49 5.25 2.35
N TYR A 194 6.63 4.99 1.36
CA TYR A 194 5.18 5.04 1.53
C TYR A 194 4.69 4.15 2.68
N PHE A 195 5.24 2.93 2.81
CA PHE A 195 4.91 2.03 3.91
C PHE A 195 5.27 2.65 5.27
N LEU A 196 6.47 3.23 5.39
CA LEU A 196 6.92 3.88 6.63
C LEU A 196 6.07 5.08 7.03
N GLU A 197 5.64 5.88 6.05
CA GLU A 197 4.95 7.15 6.30
C GLU A 197 3.44 6.97 6.47
N HIS A 198 2.84 6.00 5.78
CA HIS A 198 1.38 5.88 5.71
C HIS A 198 0.85 4.58 6.31
N ILE A 199 1.54 3.44 6.20
CA ILE A 199 0.99 2.15 6.64
C ILE A 199 1.46 1.77 8.05
N LEU A 200 2.77 1.82 8.29
CA LEU A 200 3.42 1.45 9.55
C LEU A 200 2.82 2.17 10.78
N PRO A 201 2.46 3.48 10.73
CA PRO A 201 1.85 4.16 11.87
C PRO A 201 0.52 3.55 12.34
N HIS A 202 -0.23 2.91 11.43
CA HIS A 202 -1.51 2.25 11.75
C HIS A 202 -1.36 0.76 12.03
N LEU A 203 -0.27 0.15 11.55
CA LEU A 203 0.03 -1.26 11.74
C LEU A 203 0.74 -1.53 13.08
N GLY A 204 1.59 -0.59 13.50
CA GLY A 204 2.40 -0.71 14.71
C GLY A 204 3.70 -1.49 14.48
N ALA A 205 4.65 -1.35 15.40
CA ALA A 205 6.00 -1.89 15.27
C ALA A 205 6.07 -3.42 15.06
N GLY A 206 5.31 -4.18 15.86
CA GLY A 206 5.28 -5.64 15.81
C GLY A 206 4.74 -6.18 14.48
N PRO A 207 3.46 -5.94 14.17
CA PRO A 207 2.88 -6.37 12.89
C PRO A 207 3.59 -5.77 11.67
N GLY A 208 4.19 -4.58 11.82
CA GLY A 208 5.02 -3.96 10.79
C GLY A 208 6.25 -4.79 10.41
N TRP A 209 6.99 -5.32 11.39
CA TRP A 209 8.11 -6.23 11.10
C TRP A 209 7.65 -7.58 10.56
N MET A 210 6.58 -8.14 11.12
CA MET A 210 5.98 -9.38 10.59
C MET A 210 5.67 -9.23 9.10
N LEU A 211 4.97 -8.17 8.69
CA LEU A 211 4.65 -7.91 7.29
C LEU A 211 5.90 -7.69 6.45
N THR A 212 6.87 -6.93 6.96
CA THR A 212 8.12 -6.65 6.24
C THR A 212 8.88 -7.95 5.91
N ILE A 213 9.00 -8.86 6.88
CA ILE A 213 9.69 -10.13 6.70
C ILE A 213 8.90 -11.04 5.76
N LEU A 214 7.58 -11.15 5.95
CA LEU A 214 6.75 -11.98 5.08
C LEU A 214 6.78 -11.49 3.62
N ARG A 215 6.86 -10.16 3.38
CA ARG A 215 7.05 -9.58 2.06
C ARG A 215 8.43 -9.89 1.47
N ASP A 216 9.47 -9.89 2.28
CA ASP A 216 10.84 -10.24 1.88
C ASP A 216 10.95 -11.70 1.42
N LEU A 217 10.13 -12.59 2.01
CA LEU A 217 10.02 -13.99 1.59
C LEU A 217 9.17 -14.18 0.31
N CYS A 218 8.48 -13.14 -0.15
CA CYS A 218 7.72 -13.18 -1.40
C CYS A 218 8.64 -12.91 -2.61
N TYR A 219 8.19 -13.33 -3.78
CA TYR A 219 8.85 -13.07 -5.04
C TYR A 219 7.92 -12.31 -5.98
N ALA A 220 8.44 -11.31 -6.67
CA ALA A 220 7.74 -10.65 -7.78
C ALA A 220 8.76 -10.34 -8.88
N ASP A 221 8.51 -10.84 -10.08
CA ASP A 221 9.28 -10.48 -11.27
C ASP A 221 8.54 -9.39 -12.05
N PRO A 222 9.09 -8.15 -12.11
CA PRO A 222 8.45 -7.06 -12.85
C PRO A 222 8.39 -7.28 -14.36
N LYS A 223 9.25 -8.13 -14.94
CA LYS A 223 9.35 -8.34 -16.38
C LYS A 223 8.37 -9.40 -16.87
N THR A 224 8.23 -10.48 -16.12
CA THR A 224 7.31 -11.59 -16.45
C THR A 224 5.94 -11.43 -15.80
N GLY A 225 5.83 -10.61 -14.76
CA GLY A 225 4.62 -10.47 -13.95
C GLY A 225 4.42 -11.60 -12.95
N GLU A 226 5.34 -12.58 -12.85
CA GLU A 226 5.23 -13.68 -11.89
C GLU A 226 5.25 -13.15 -10.46
N LYS A 227 4.26 -13.56 -9.65
CA LYS A 227 4.18 -13.24 -8.22
C LYS A 227 4.04 -14.53 -7.42
N ARG A 228 4.95 -14.74 -6.46
CA ARG A 228 4.83 -15.78 -5.43
C ARG A 228 4.66 -15.10 -4.09
N ASN A 229 3.42 -15.07 -3.63
CA ASN A 229 3.01 -14.32 -2.45
C ASN A 229 2.42 -15.22 -1.35
N ARG A 230 2.55 -16.54 -1.52
CA ARG A 230 2.12 -17.57 -0.59
C ARG A 230 3.35 -18.13 0.12
N ILE A 231 3.44 -17.86 1.42
CA ILE A 231 4.60 -18.18 2.25
C ILE A 231 4.26 -19.35 3.16
N VAL A 232 5.16 -20.34 3.19
CA VAL A 232 5.09 -21.46 4.13
C VAL A 232 6.04 -21.17 5.28
N VAL A 233 5.52 -21.15 6.50
CA VAL A 233 6.29 -20.98 7.74
C VAL A 233 6.25 -22.30 8.48
N THR A 234 7.39 -22.97 8.60
CA THR A 234 7.50 -24.37 9.03
C THR A 234 7.18 -24.54 10.51
N SER A 235 7.68 -23.64 11.35
CA SER A 235 7.48 -23.65 12.80
C SER A 235 6.38 -22.68 13.25
N GLY A 236 5.46 -22.34 12.35
CA GLY A 236 4.25 -21.60 12.67
C GLY A 236 4.48 -20.20 13.24
N TYR A 237 3.72 -19.86 14.28
CA TYR A 237 3.83 -18.55 14.91
C TYR A 237 5.11 -18.38 15.72
N GLU A 238 5.72 -19.47 16.21
CA GLU A 238 6.99 -19.39 16.93
C GLU A 238 8.14 -18.97 16.04
N GLU A 239 8.16 -19.44 14.79
CA GLU A 239 9.16 -19.00 13.82
C GLU A 239 9.10 -17.49 13.61
N ILE A 240 7.89 -16.96 13.40
CA ILE A 240 7.65 -15.53 13.20
C ILE A 240 8.06 -14.73 14.43
N ALA A 241 7.66 -15.20 15.61
CA ALA A 241 8.03 -14.59 16.88
C ALA A 241 9.54 -14.54 17.08
N GLU A 242 10.25 -15.59 16.68
CA GLU A 242 11.70 -15.68 16.76
C GLU A 242 12.42 -14.75 15.79
N TRP A 243 11.90 -14.56 14.56
CA TRP A 243 12.49 -13.63 13.60
C TRP A 243 12.51 -12.19 14.11
N ILE A 244 11.45 -11.79 14.80
CA ILE A 244 11.28 -10.41 15.29
C ILE A 244 11.76 -10.19 16.73
N GLY A 245 12.30 -11.23 17.37
CA GLY A 245 12.85 -11.14 18.73
C GLY A 245 11.79 -11.03 19.84
N LEU A 246 10.60 -11.61 19.65
CA LEU A 246 9.64 -11.76 20.75
C LEU A 246 10.11 -12.86 21.70
N SER A 247 10.01 -12.59 22.99
CA SER A 247 10.37 -13.51 24.06
C SER A 247 9.20 -13.77 25.00
N GLY A 248 9.28 -14.89 25.74
CA GLY A 248 8.26 -15.30 26.71
C GLY A 248 7.23 -16.28 26.14
N SER A 249 6.45 -16.88 27.04
CA SER A 249 5.53 -17.99 26.73
C SER A 249 4.31 -17.61 25.89
N ARG A 250 4.01 -16.31 25.74
CA ARG A 250 2.88 -15.80 24.95
C ARG A 250 3.29 -15.31 23.55
N ARG A 251 4.53 -15.56 23.10
CA ARG A 251 5.06 -14.98 21.86
C ARG A 251 4.28 -15.46 20.60
N ALA A 252 4.02 -16.77 20.44
CA ALA A 252 3.10 -17.26 19.40
C ALA A 252 1.72 -16.63 19.50
N ARG A 253 1.20 -16.51 20.72
CA ARG A 253 -0.13 -15.93 20.95
C ARG A 253 -0.19 -14.48 20.51
N THR A 254 0.86 -13.71 20.75
CA THR A 254 0.98 -12.32 20.29
C THR A 254 0.93 -12.22 18.77
N ILE A 255 1.61 -13.10 18.05
CA ILE A 255 1.52 -13.14 16.57
C ILE A 255 0.09 -13.43 16.11
N TRP A 256 -0.56 -14.42 16.72
CA TRP A 256 -1.96 -14.74 16.43
C TRP A 256 -2.90 -13.56 16.75
N ASP A 257 -2.69 -12.88 17.86
CA ASP A 257 -3.51 -11.76 18.30
C ASP A 257 -3.45 -10.60 17.28
N TRP A 258 -2.29 -10.36 16.65
CA TRP A 258 -2.14 -9.37 15.59
C TRP A 258 -2.96 -9.63 14.33
N LEU A 259 -3.40 -10.86 14.11
CA LEU A 259 -4.26 -11.22 12.98
C LEU A 259 -5.71 -11.40 13.42
N ASN A 260 -5.96 -11.87 14.64
CA ASN A 260 -7.25 -12.44 15.02
C ASN A 260 -7.89 -11.81 16.26
N GLU A 261 -7.16 -11.04 17.06
CA GLU A 261 -7.71 -10.49 18.29
C GLU A 261 -8.78 -9.44 18.00
N LYS A 262 -9.93 -9.61 18.68
CA LYS A 262 -11.06 -8.69 18.64
C LYS A 262 -11.24 -8.00 19.98
N TYR A 263 -11.84 -6.82 19.96
CA TYR A 263 -12.28 -6.15 21.18
C TYR A 263 -13.38 -6.96 21.86
N SER A 264 -13.30 -7.05 23.19
CA SER A 264 -14.29 -7.73 24.03
C SER A 264 -15.65 -7.03 23.97
N SER A 265 -16.70 -7.77 24.35
CA SER A 265 -18.10 -7.29 24.33
C SER A 265 -18.35 -5.99 25.11
N GLY A 266 -17.52 -5.70 26.13
CA GLY A 266 -17.63 -4.48 26.94
C GLY A 266 -16.86 -3.26 26.41
N HIS A 267 -16.12 -3.38 25.29
CA HIS A 267 -15.39 -2.27 24.71
C HIS A 267 -16.25 -1.49 23.71
N LYS A 268 -16.03 -0.18 23.56
CA LYS A 268 -16.75 0.66 22.57
C LYS A 268 -16.64 0.16 21.12
N ASP A 269 -15.62 -0.64 20.85
CA ASP A 269 -15.31 -1.24 19.55
C ASP A 269 -15.56 -2.77 19.53
N ALA A 270 -16.41 -3.28 20.42
CA ALA A 270 -16.72 -4.70 20.56
C ALA A 270 -16.92 -5.42 19.21
N GLY A 271 -16.31 -6.59 19.07
CA GLY A 271 -16.38 -7.40 17.85
C GLY A 271 -15.47 -6.96 16.71
N LYS A 272 -14.93 -5.73 16.74
CA LYS A 272 -13.93 -5.25 15.76
C LYS A 272 -12.56 -5.86 16.05
N TYR A 273 -11.75 -6.08 15.00
CA TYR A 273 -10.36 -6.47 15.16
C TYR A 273 -9.54 -5.34 15.75
N LYS A 274 -8.59 -5.67 16.64
CA LYS A 274 -7.65 -4.68 17.19
C LYS A 274 -6.61 -4.23 16.17
N TYR A 275 -6.30 -5.08 15.20
CA TYR A 275 -5.28 -4.86 14.17
C TYR A 275 -5.86 -5.08 12.76
N PRO A 276 -6.84 -4.27 12.33
CA PRO A 276 -7.54 -4.47 11.07
C PRO A 276 -6.60 -4.38 9.86
N ILE A 277 -5.61 -3.47 9.91
CA ILE A 277 -4.65 -3.27 8.81
C ILE A 277 -3.77 -4.51 8.59
N SER A 278 -3.42 -5.26 9.63
CA SER A 278 -2.67 -6.51 9.48
C SER A 278 -3.38 -7.49 8.56
N ARG A 279 -4.72 -7.59 8.68
CA ARG A 279 -5.55 -8.50 7.90
C ARG A 279 -5.74 -8.07 6.44
N VAL A 280 -5.53 -6.79 6.14
CA VAL A 280 -5.53 -6.30 4.75
C VAL A 280 -4.33 -6.85 3.99
N TYR A 281 -3.18 -6.97 4.67
CA TYR A 281 -1.93 -7.40 4.05
C TYR A 281 -1.60 -8.87 4.24
N ILE A 282 -2.13 -9.51 5.28
CA ILE A 282 -1.78 -10.87 5.67
C ILE A 282 -3.06 -11.66 5.91
N ALA A 283 -3.23 -12.74 5.14
CA ALA A 283 -4.27 -13.72 5.36
C ALA A 283 -3.63 -15.08 5.61
N GLU A 284 -4.02 -15.73 6.71
CA GLU A 284 -3.66 -17.13 6.92
C GLU A 284 -4.59 -18.03 6.09
N ALA A 285 -4.01 -18.94 5.30
CA ALA A 285 -4.77 -19.88 4.51
C ALA A 285 -5.51 -20.87 5.44
N ALA A 286 -6.79 -21.12 5.16
CA ALA A 286 -7.58 -22.05 5.93
C ALA A 286 -6.96 -23.46 5.90
N LYS A 287 -6.96 -24.13 7.05
CA LYS A 287 -6.62 -25.55 7.17
C LYS A 287 -7.88 -26.34 7.53
N ASP A 288 -8.04 -27.49 6.88
CA ASP A 288 -9.17 -28.41 7.13
C ASP A 288 -8.98 -29.32 8.36
N GLU A 289 -7.83 -29.23 9.04
CA GLU A 289 -7.46 -30.15 10.13
C GLU A 289 -7.83 -29.62 11.52
N LYS A 290 -8.44 -30.48 12.33
CA LYS A 290 -9.08 -30.14 13.62
C LYS A 290 -8.18 -30.17 14.87
N GLN A 291 -6.92 -30.61 14.78
CA GLN A 291 -6.06 -30.77 15.97
C GLN A 291 -4.61 -30.46 15.66
N LEU A 292 -4.14 -29.30 16.11
CA LEU A 292 -2.78 -28.85 15.80
C LEU A 292 -2.17 -28.10 16.98
N GLU A 293 -0.87 -28.33 17.20
CA GLU A 293 -0.07 -27.62 18.19
C GLU A 293 -0.04 -26.12 17.85
N PHE A 294 -0.66 -25.29 18.69
CA PHE A 294 -0.94 -23.89 18.36
C PHE A 294 0.29 -23.08 17.93
N ALA A 295 1.42 -23.29 18.60
CA ALA A 295 2.59 -22.43 18.52
C ALA A 295 3.50 -22.78 17.32
N THR A 296 3.88 -24.06 17.21
CA THR A 296 4.94 -24.58 16.34
C THR A 296 4.44 -25.15 15.02
N GLN A 297 3.13 -25.31 14.86
CA GLN A 297 2.60 -25.94 13.66
C GLN A 297 2.85 -25.08 12.42
N GLN A 298 3.31 -25.71 11.34
CA GLN A 298 3.43 -25.12 10.01
C GLN A 298 2.17 -24.31 9.63
N ARG A 299 2.35 -23.10 9.13
CA ARG A 299 1.27 -22.21 8.66
C ARG A 299 1.58 -21.68 7.28
N ILE A 300 0.51 -21.34 6.56
CA ILE A 300 0.60 -20.80 5.21
C ILE A 300 -0.04 -19.42 5.24
N PHE A 301 0.69 -18.41 4.76
CA PHE A 301 0.23 -17.03 4.70
C PHE A 301 0.19 -16.54 3.27
N ASN A 302 -0.92 -15.96 2.86
CA ASN A 302 -1.06 -15.17 1.66
C ASN A 302 -0.76 -13.70 2.03
N VAL A 303 0.22 -13.12 1.34
CA VAL A 303 0.75 -11.79 1.64
C VAL A 303 0.48 -10.84 0.48
N LEU A 304 0.01 -9.62 0.77
CA LEU A 304 -0.10 -8.58 -0.23
C LEU A 304 1.26 -7.87 -0.39
N ILE A 305 1.92 -8.15 -1.52
CA ILE A 305 3.22 -7.55 -1.85
C ILE A 305 3.06 -6.07 -2.15
N ASP A 306 1.99 -5.65 -2.81
CA ASP A 306 1.77 -4.26 -3.24
C ASP A 306 1.28 -3.36 -2.09
N GLU A 307 1.48 -2.04 -2.18
CA GLU A 307 0.87 -1.11 -1.22
C GLU A 307 -0.59 -0.85 -1.58
N ILE A 308 -1.42 -0.64 -0.55
CA ILE A 308 -2.78 -0.15 -0.77
C ILE A 308 -2.77 1.38 -0.95
N PRO A 309 -3.56 1.92 -1.88
CA PRO A 309 -3.85 3.35 -1.99
C PRO A 309 -4.35 3.94 -0.67
N LEU A 310 -4.11 5.24 -0.45
CA LEU A 310 -4.43 5.92 0.80
C LEU A 310 -5.93 5.91 1.09
N GLU A 311 -6.75 5.99 0.04
CA GLU A 311 -8.21 5.94 0.13
C GLU A 311 -8.69 4.60 0.69
N LEU A 312 -8.03 3.49 0.30
CA LEU A 312 -8.36 2.16 0.80
C LEU A 312 -7.90 1.96 2.25
N LEU A 313 -6.78 2.60 2.63
CA LEU A 313 -6.36 2.68 4.02
C LEU A 313 -7.38 3.44 4.88
N GLU A 314 -7.84 4.61 4.44
CA GLU A 314 -8.84 5.43 5.14
C GLU A 314 -10.17 4.67 5.34
N ILE A 315 -10.65 3.97 4.32
CA ILE A 315 -11.83 3.10 4.42
C ILE A 315 -11.61 2.00 5.46
N SER A 316 -10.45 1.34 5.42
CA SER A 316 -10.10 0.27 6.37
C SER A 316 -10.02 0.76 7.82
N LEU A 317 -9.65 2.03 8.04
CA LEU A 317 -9.58 2.65 9.37
C LEU A 317 -10.96 3.11 9.89
N THR A 318 -11.83 3.61 9.00
CA THR A 318 -13.13 4.17 9.37
C THR A 318 -14.20 3.10 9.61
N ASN A 319 -14.12 1.95 8.95
CA ASN A 319 -15.18 0.96 9.03
C ASN A 319 -14.68 -0.49 9.21
N PRO A 320 -14.05 -0.86 10.34
CA PRO A 320 -13.31 -2.13 10.49
C PRO A 320 -14.15 -3.43 10.51
N ASN A 321 -15.47 -3.36 10.82
CA ASN A 321 -16.37 -4.53 10.78
C ASN A 321 -16.88 -4.78 9.36
N ASP A 322 -17.27 -3.70 8.69
CA ASP A 322 -17.59 -3.75 7.28
C ASP A 322 -16.33 -4.03 6.49
N ALA A 323 -15.14 -3.55 6.84
CA ALA A 323 -13.88 -3.82 6.15
C ALA A 323 -13.42 -5.29 6.21
N LEU A 324 -14.15 -6.21 6.86
CA LEU A 324 -13.96 -7.65 6.67
C LEU A 324 -14.85 -8.24 5.56
N PHE A 325 -15.99 -7.60 5.27
CA PHE A 325 -16.94 -7.92 4.17
C PHE A 325 -16.94 -6.89 3.02
N SER A 326 -16.30 -5.75 3.26
CA SER A 326 -16.10 -4.49 2.54
C SER A 326 -14.61 -4.13 2.66
N ILE A 327 -13.76 -5.16 2.79
CA ILE A 327 -12.37 -5.04 2.33
C ILE A 327 -12.52 -4.35 0.98
N ALA A 328 -11.76 -3.29 0.75
CA ALA A 328 -11.36 -2.95 -0.59
C ALA A 328 -10.79 -4.24 -1.20
N MET A 329 -11.66 -5.03 -1.84
CA MET A 329 -11.44 -6.43 -2.19
C MET A 329 -10.37 -6.44 -3.26
N THR A 330 -9.13 -6.66 -2.85
CA THR A 330 -8.00 -6.60 -3.77
C THR A 330 -7.86 -7.89 -4.58
N ARG A 331 -8.47 -9.03 -4.17
CA ARG A 331 -8.34 -10.33 -4.86
C ARG A 331 -9.56 -11.24 -4.66
N PHE A 332 -10.16 -11.72 -5.75
CA PHE A 332 -11.36 -12.58 -5.74
C PHE A 332 -11.14 -14.03 -6.21
N ALA A 333 -9.98 -14.38 -6.75
CA ALA A 333 -9.70 -15.71 -7.28
C ALA A 333 -8.18 -15.96 -7.36
N GLU A 334 -7.72 -17.11 -6.86
CA GLU A 334 -6.30 -17.52 -6.87
C GLU A 334 -6.07 -18.80 -7.73
N ALA A 335 -7.08 -19.26 -8.47
CA ALA A 335 -7.04 -20.48 -9.28
C ALA A 335 -7.54 -20.24 -10.71
N ASN A 336 -7.02 -21.03 -11.67
CA ASN A 336 -7.59 -21.14 -13.02
C ASN A 336 -9.07 -21.58 -12.91
N ASP A 337 -9.94 -20.98 -13.72
CA ASP A 337 -11.39 -21.26 -13.77
C ASP A 337 -12.21 -20.93 -12.52
N ALA A 338 -11.65 -20.14 -11.60
CA ALA A 338 -12.38 -19.70 -10.41
C ALA A 338 -13.59 -18.82 -10.77
N THR A 339 -14.77 -19.38 -10.55
CA THR A 339 -16.04 -18.65 -10.68
C THR A 339 -16.52 -18.26 -9.29
N PHE A 340 -16.68 -16.97 -9.04
CA PHE A 340 -17.33 -16.49 -7.81
C PHE A 340 -18.57 -15.66 -8.17
N SER A 341 -19.60 -15.76 -7.34
CA SER A 341 -20.88 -15.07 -7.54
C SER A 341 -21.29 -14.39 -6.25
N ILE A 342 -21.60 -13.10 -6.33
CA ILE A 342 -22.15 -12.34 -5.21
C ILE A 342 -23.66 -12.22 -5.46
N GLY A 343 -24.45 -12.98 -4.71
CA GLY A 343 -25.92 -12.89 -4.72
C GLY A 343 -26.40 -11.92 -3.63
N MET A 344 -27.18 -10.91 -3.99
CA MET A 344 -27.70 -9.89 -3.07
C MET A 344 -29.20 -9.69 -3.30
N THR A 345 -29.98 -9.52 -2.22
CA THR A 345 -31.46 -9.55 -2.30
C THR A 345 -32.19 -8.31 -1.77
N ARG A 346 -31.61 -7.42 -0.93
CA ARG A 346 -32.24 -6.13 -0.52
C ARG A 346 -31.23 -5.10 0.01
N PHE A 347 -31.35 -3.83 -0.40
CA PHE A 347 -30.37 -2.76 -0.13
C PHE A 347 -30.77 -1.71 0.91
N SER A 348 -32.05 -1.49 1.21
CA SER A 348 -32.50 -0.68 2.35
C SER A 348 -34.00 -0.84 2.55
N TYR A 349 -34.51 -0.45 3.72
CA TYR A 349 -35.95 -0.30 3.97
C TYR A 349 -36.36 1.09 4.51
N PRO A 350 -35.42 2.00 4.90
CA PRO A 350 -35.75 3.43 4.95
C PRO A 350 -34.85 4.30 4.06
N ASN A 351 -35.38 5.50 3.77
CA ASN A 351 -34.72 6.59 3.04
C ASN A 351 -33.45 7.02 3.79
N ASP A 352 -32.39 7.36 3.03
CA ASP A 352 -31.05 7.77 3.46
C ASP A 352 -29.98 6.68 3.67
N ALA A 353 -30.17 5.48 3.14
CA ALA A 353 -29.08 4.50 3.03
C ALA A 353 -28.23 4.78 1.78
N THR A 354 -26.92 5.03 1.98
CA THR A 354 -25.95 5.15 0.89
C THR A 354 -25.11 3.87 0.82
N PHE A 355 -24.92 3.32 -0.39
CA PHE A 355 -24.07 2.17 -0.64
C PHE A 355 -23.05 2.51 -1.72
N SER A 356 -21.77 2.21 -1.48
CA SER A 356 -20.68 2.44 -2.42
C SER A 356 -19.76 1.23 -2.51
N ILE A 357 -19.28 0.95 -3.72
CA ILE A 357 -18.28 -0.07 -4.02
C ILE A 357 -17.12 0.63 -4.74
N ALA A 358 -15.89 0.37 -4.30
CA ALA A 358 -14.66 0.79 -4.97
C ALA A 358 -13.80 -0.46 -5.26
N MET A 359 -13.31 -0.61 -6.49
CA MET A 359 -12.54 -1.78 -6.95
C MET A 359 -11.37 -1.34 -7.83
N THR A 360 -10.25 -2.09 -7.82
CA THR A 360 -8.99 -1.67 -8.47
C THR A 360 -8.45 -2.61 -9.56
N ARG A 361 -8.73 -3.93 -9.55
CA ARG A 361 -8.26 -4.87 -10.61
C ARG A 361 -9.10 -6.17 -10.64
N PHE A 362 -9.44 -6.69 -11.84
CA PHE A 362 -10.41 -7.80 -12.02
C PHE A 362 -9.80 -9.19 -12.33
N SER A 363 -8.76 -9.29 -13.16
CA SER A 363 -8.06 -10.56 -13.46
C SER A 363 -6.68 -10.27 -14.06
N GLU A 364 -5.71 -11.17 -13.84
CA GLU A 364 -4.41 -11.19 -14.53
C GLU A 364 -4.33 -12.29 -15.61
N SER A 365 -5.35 -13.16 -15.73
CA SER A 365 -5.44 -14.27 -16.70
C SER A 365 -6.47 -14.01 -17.80
N ILE A 366 -6.21 -14.60 -18.97
CA ILE A 366 -7.14 -14.73 -20.10
C ILE A 366 -8.30 -15.66 -19.67
N ASP A 367 -9.53 -15.38 -20.11
CA ASP A 367 -10.79 -16.14 -19.86
C ASP A 367 -11.50 -15.97 -18.51
N ALA A 368 -11.08 -15.04 -17.64
CA ALA A 368 -11.86 -14.68 -16.45
C ALA A 368 -13.22 -14.06 -16.83
N THR A 369 -14.32 -14.65 -16.35
CA THR A 369 -15.68 -14.23 -16.71
C THR A 369 -16.35 -13.47 -15.56
N PHE A 370 -16.81 -12.24 -15.83
CA PHE A 370 -17.56 -11.40 -14.89
C PHE A 370 -19.06 -11.43 -15.19
N ARG A 371 -19.91 -11.76 -14.20
CA ARG A 371 -21.38 -11.73 -14.36
C ARG A 371 -22.05 -11.08 -13.15
N VAL A 372 -22.96 -10.14 -13.42
CA VAL A 372 -23.83 -9.50 -12.43
C VAL A 372 -25.27 -9.91 -12.70
N PHE A 373 -25.93 -10.52 -11.71
CA PHE A 373 -27.33 -10.93 -11.83
C PHE A 373 -28.25 -10.08 -10.95
N LYS A 374 -29.45 -9.80 -11.46
CA LYS A 374 -30.56 -9.24 -10.70
C LYS A 374 -31.48 -10.36 -10.25
N ALA A 375 -31.38 -10.81 -9.01
CA ALA A 375 -32.33 -11.79 -8.46
C ALA A 375 -33.53 -11.06 -7.84
N LEU A 376 -34.51 -10.67 -8.67
CA LEU A 376 -35.82 -10.24 -8.18
C LEU A 376 -36.86 -11.33 -8.43
N LYS A 377 -37.50 -11.74 -7.33
CA LYS A 377 -38.67 -12.63 -7.17
C LYS A 377 -38.35 -14.07 -6.75
N LEU A 378 -38.24 -14.25 -5.43
CA LEU A 378 -38.85 -15.39 -4.74
C LEU A 378 -39.37 -14.86 -3.41
N LEU A 379 -40.62 -15.21 -3.09
CA LEU A 379 -41.45 -14.78 -1.96
C LEU A 379 -42.34 -13.55 -2.24
N LYS A 380 -43.52 -13.80 -2.81
CA LYS A 380 -44.73 -13.11 -2.36
C LYS A 380 -45.40 -14.00 -1.29
N PRO A 381 -45.86 -13.46 -0.16
CA PRO A 381 -46.85 -14.12 0.67
C PRO A 381 -48.22 -14.04 -0.04
N ASN A 382 -48.94 -15.15 -0.10
CA ASN A 382 -50.34 -15.14 -0.52
C ASN A 382 -51.18 -14.36 0.51
N PRO A 383 -52.22 -13.62 0.06
CA PRO A 383 -53.56 -14.19 0.14
C PRO A 383 -54.41 -14.00 -1.13
N LEU A 384 -55.31 -14.99 -1.32
CA LEU A 384 -56.50 -15.06 -2.19
C LEU A 384 -56.94 -13.77 -2.92
N ASN A 385 -56.93 -13.79 -4.27
CA ASN A 385 -58.14 -13.94 -5.11
C ASN A 385 -57.89 -13.64 -6.61
N SER A 386 -58.58 -14.45 -7.43
CA SER A 386 -59.03 -14.28 -8.82
C SER A 386 -58.04 -14.07 -9.99
N LEU A 387 -57.86 -15.17 -10.73
CA LEU A 387 -58.17 -15.37 -12.15
C LEU A 387 -57.37 -14.60 -13.25
N ASN A 388 -56.64 -15.46 -14.00
CA ASN A 388 -56.59 -15.59 -15.46
C ASN A 388 -55.49 -14.89 -16.30
N THR A 389 -54.69 -15.78 -16.94
CA THR A 389 -54.21 -15.79 -18.36
C THR A 389 -53.26 -14.66 -18.82
N THR A 390 -52.18 -14.84 -19.58
CA THR A 390 -51.66 -15.96 -20.40
C THR A 390 -50.19 -15.69 -20.73
N THR A 391 -49.48 -16.77 -21.05
CA THR A 391 -48.12 -16.91 -21.61
C THR A 391 -47.79 -16.04 -22.85
N ARG A 392 -46.53 -15.59 -22.98
CA ARG A 392 -45.61 -15.96 -24.09
C ARG A 392 -44.20 -15.40 -23.95
N GLU A 393 -43.28 -16.19 -24.49
CA GLU A 393 -41.82 -16.13 -24.52
C GLU A 393 -41.27 -14.97 -25.39
N ASN A 394 -40.03 -14.54 -25.12
CA ASN A 394 -38.93 -14.81 -26.05
C ASN A 394 -37.56 -14.34 -25.50
N GLU A 395 -36.61 -15.26 -25.60
CA GLU A 395 -35.18 -15.05 -25.45
C GLU A 395 -34.63 -14.21 -26.62
N GLY A 396 -33.63 -13.38 -26.33
CA GLY A 396 -32.87 -12.62 -27.31
C GLY A 396 -31.56 -12.17 -26.70
N GLN A 397 -30.52 -12.99 -26.90
CA GLN A 397 -29.13 -12.72 -26.54
C GLN A 397 -28.61 -11.49 -27.30
N ASN A 398 -27.90 -10.57 -26.63
CA ASN A 398 -26.88 -9.70 -27.23
C ASN A 398 -25.92 -9.09 -26.17
N ALA A 399 -24.67 -8.89 -26.59
CA ALA A 399 -23.42 -8.65 -25.86
C ALA A 399 -23.37 -7.43 -24.90
N PRO A 400 -22.41 -7.39 -23.93
CA PRO A 400 -22.43 -6.43 -22.82
C PRO A 400 -21.90 -5.04 -23.22
N GLY A 401 -22.76 -4.03 -23.11
CA GLY A 401 -22.37 -2.61 -23.18
C GLY A 401 -21.96 -2.09 -21.79
N VAL A 402 -20.84 -1.38 -21.72
CA VAL A 402 -20.35 -0.64 -20.54
C VAL A 402 -21.41 0.37 -20.10
N VAL A 403 -22.00 0.20 -18.92
CA VAL A 403 -22.95 1.18 -18.34
C VAL A 403 -22.20 2.07 -17.35
N VAL A 404 -21.82 3.27 -17.81
CA VAL A 404 -21.40 4.38 -16.95
C VAL A 404 -22.64 4.90 -16.22
N ASN A 405 -22.61 4.97 -14.89
CA ASN A 405 -23.77 5.41 -14.09
C ASN A 405 -23.91 6.95 -14.16
N LEU A 406 -24.42 7.44 -15.28
CA LEU A 406 -24.63 8.86 -15.58
C LEU A 406 -25.95 9.35 -14.97
N PRO A 407 -26.01 10.62 -14.48
CA PRO A 407 -27.25 11.20 -13.96
C PRO A 407 -28.33 11.25 -15.05
N SER A 408 -29.61 11.31 -14.65
CA SER A 408 -30.74 11.43 -15.58
C SER A 408 -30.76 12.76 -16.38
N GLY A 409 -29.97 13.75 -15.96
CA GLY A 409 -29.80 15.03 -16.66
C GLY A 409 -28.44 15.67 -16.36
N TRP A 410 -28.10 16.70 -17.12
CA TRP A 410 -26.83 17.41 -17.02
C TRP A 410 -26.73 18.24 -15.73
N VAL A 411 -25.74 17.92 -14.88
CA VAL A 411 -25.48 18.64 -13.62
C VAL A 411 -24.22 19.49 -13.78
N LEU A 412 -24.37 20.82 -13.76
CA LEU A 412 -23.27 21.76 -13.99
C LEU A 412 -22.10 21.55 -13.04
N ASP A 413 -22.36 21.35 -11.74
CA ASP A 413 -21.31 21.14 -10.74
C ASP A 413 -20.46 19.89 -11.02
N ARG A 414 -21.05 18.83 -11.61
CA ARG A 414 -20.29 17.63 -12.01
C ARG A 414 -19.46 17.86 -13.26
N LEU A 415 -19.97 18.62 -14.23
CA LEU A 415 -19.23 18.97 -15.45
C LEU A 415 -18.00 19.84 -15.14
N LEU A 416 -18.02 20.58 -14.03
CA LEU A 416 -16.91 21.44 -13.59
C LEU A 416 -15.90 20.73 -12.65
N GLN A 417 -16.20 19.53 -12.13
CA GLN A 417 -15.31 18.80 -11.24
C GLN A 417 -14.00 18.38 -11.94
N GLY A 418 -12.86 18.67 -11.30
CA GLY A 418 -11.54 18.25 -11.79
C GLY A 418 -10.88 19.15 -12.83
N ARG A 419 -11.51 20.27 -13.23
CA ARG A 419 -10.94 21.23 -14.21
C ARG A 419 -10.58 22.57 -13.56
N VAL A 420 -9.46 23.15 -13.97
CA VAL A 420 -8.99 24.46 -13.46
C VAL A 420 -9.79 25.59 -14.13
N VAL A 421 -10.79 26.12 -13.43
CA VAL A 421 -11.61 27.26 -13.90
C VAL A 421 -11.37 28.48 -13.01
N SER A 422 -11.29 29.67 -13.61
CA SER A 422 -11.05 30.91 -12.85
C SER A 422 -12.18 31.20 -11.86
N GLN A 423 -11.82 31.65 -10.64
CA GLN A 423 -12.79 31.97 -9.59
C GLN A 423 -13.77 33.08 -9.96
N LYS A 424 -13.42 33.95 -10.92
CA LYS A 424 -14.29 35.02 -11.42
C LYS A 424 -15.45 34.46 -12.25
N ILE A 425 -15.16 33.53 -13.16
CA ILE A 425 -16.17 32.87 -14.01
C ILE A 425 -17.06 31.97 -13.16
N LEU A 426 -16.48 31.21 -12.21
CA LEU A 426 -17.23 30.35 -11.29
C LEU A 426 -18.26 31.10 -10.44
N LYS A 427 -18.02 32.37 -10.08
CA LYS A 427 -19.00 33.19 -9.36
C LYS A 427 -20.16 33.63 -10.25
N THR A 428 -19.92 33.86 -11.54
CA THR A 428 -20.95 34.30 -12.49
C THR A 428 -21.84 33.16 -12.96
N ILE A 429 -21.32 31.94 -13.06
CA ILE A 429 -22.07 30.75 -13.52
C ILE A 429 -22.73 29.94 -12.38
N ARG A 430 -22.60 30.38 -11.12
CA ARG A 430 -23.28 29.74 -9.97
C ARG A 430 -24.79 29.87 -10.13
N GLY A 431 -25.48 28.75 -10.34
CA GLY A 431 -26.91 28.68 -10.66
C GLY A 431 -27.22 28.51 -12.15
N GLY A 432 -26.19 28.37 -13.00
CA GLY A 432 -26.35 28.11 -14.42
C GLY A 432 -26.81 26.68 -14.75
N ASN A 433 -27.30 26.50 -15.98
CA ASN A 433 -27.88 25.25 -16.45
C ASN A 433 -26.81 24.33 -17.07
N GLY A 434 -26.71 23.09 -16.59
CA GLY A 434 -25.81 22.09 -17.17
C GLY A 434 -26.08 21.79 -18.64
N LYS A 435 -27.36 21.87 -19.07
CA LYS A 435 -27.76 21.72 -20.46
C LYS A 435 -27.23 22.83 -21.35
N ALA A 436 -27.29 24.08 -20.86
CA ALA A 436 -26.78 25.23 -21.60
C ALA A 436 -25.28 25.12 -21.85
N LEU A 437 -24.51 24.65 -20.86
CA LEU A 437 -23.08 24.38 -21.03
C LEU A 437 -22.82 23.31 -22.10
N VAL A 438 -23.56 22.21 -22.07
CA VAL A 438 -23.41 21.10 -23.02
C VAL A 438 -23.79 21.53 -24.44
N SER A 439 -24.84 22.32 -24.60
CA SER A 439 -25.22 22.90 -25.89
C SER A 439 -24.11 23.78 -26.49
N TRP A 440 -23.50 24.67 -25.70
CA TRP A 440 -22.36 25.47 -26.16
C TRP A 440 -21.10 24.65 -26.45
N LEU A 441 -20.88 23.54 -25.73
CA LEU A 441 -19.79 22.61 -26.01
C LEU A 441 -20.02 21.85 -27.32
N LEU A 442 -21.23 21.37 -27.58
CA LEU A 442 -21.59 20.73 -28.84
C LEU A 442 -21.40 21.69 -30.01
N TYR A 443 -21.83 22.95 -29.87
CA TYR A 443 -21.58 23.99 -30.87
C TYR A 443 -20.09 24.18 -31.12
N ALA A 444 -19.28 24.33 -30.07
CA ALA A 444 -17.86 24.57 -30.21
C ALA A 444 -17.08 23.39 -30.84
N LEU A 445 -17.63 22.18 -30.75
CA LEU A 445 -17.07 20.95 -31.32
C LEU A 445 -17.64 20.60 -32.71
N SER A 446 -18.71 21.27 -33.12
CA SER A 446 -19.34 21.08 -34.42
C SER A 446 -18.51 21.70 -35.56
N PRO A 447 -18.83 21.38 -36.83
CA PRO A 447 -18.29 22.09 -37.98
C PRO A 447 -18.51 23.62 -37.91
N ALA A 448 -19.56 24.10 -37.25
CA ALA A 448 -19.83 25.53 -37.06
C ALA A 448 -18.87 26.20 -36.05
N GLY A 449 -18.25 25.42 -35.15
CA GLY A 449 -17.22 25.86 -34.20
C GLY A 449 -15.78 25.74 -34.74
N LYS A 450 -15.61 25.34 -36.01
CA LYS A 450 -14.28 25.10 -36.61
C LYS A 450 -13.43 26.37 -36.61
N GLY A 451 -12.30 26.34 -35.90
CA GLY A 451 -11.38 27.47 -35.75
C GLY A 451 -11.28 28.02 -34.33
N LEU A 452 -12.06 27.50 -33.38
CA LEU A 452 -11.92 27.84 -31.96
C LEU A 452 -10.71 27.12 -31.35
N GLU A 453 -9.77 27.88 -30.79
CA GLU A 453 -8.57 27.32 -30.13
C GLU A 453 -8.88 26.55 -28.84
N SER A 454 -9.97 26.91 -28.14
CA SER A 454 -10.38 26.25 -26.89
C SER A 454 -11.91 26.17 -26.78
N PRO A 455 -12.52 25.04 -27.17
CA PRO A 455 -13.97 24.82 -27.10
C PRO A 455 -14.54 25.00 -25.69
N TRP A 456 -13.79 24.56 -24.68
CA TRP A 456 -14.19 24.64 -23.27
C TRP A 456 -14.24 26.09 -22.75
N ASN A 457 -13.21 26.89 -23.05
CA ASN A 457 -13.17 28.29 -22.62
C ASN A 457 -14.23 29.13 -23.36
N TYR A 458 -14.49 28.81 -24.63
CA TYR A 458 -15.57 29.43 -25.39
C TYR A 458 -16.94 29.16 -24.76
N ALA A 459 -17.24 27.89 -24.44
CA ALA A 459 -18.52 27.52 -23.82
C ALA A 459 -18.71 28.17 -22.44
N LEU A 460 -17.66 28.21 -21.61
CA LEU A 460 -17.71 28.89 -20.32
C LEU A 460 -17.88 30.41 -20.44
N SER A 461 -17.27 31.04 -21.46
CA SER A 461 -17.45 32.47 -21.70
C SER A 461 -18.88 32.81 -22.13
N ARG A 462 -19.53 31.95 -22.90
CA ARG A 462 -20.93 32.12 -23.30
C ARG A 462 -21.89 31.89 -22.14
N LEU A 463 -21.65 30.85 -21.35
CA LEU A 463 -22.43 30.59 -20.13
C LEU A 463 -22.28 31.69 -19.07
N ALA A 464 -21.13 32.36 -19.01
CA ALA A 464 -20.91 33.50 -18.13
C ALA A 464 -21.66 34.77 -18.59
N MET A 465 -22.02 34.88 -19.88
CA MET A 465 -22.83 35.98 -20.41
C MET A 465 -24.33 35.75 -20.19
N ASP A 466 -24.79 34.50 -20.38
CA ASP A 466 -26.16 34.09 -20.08
C ASP A 466 -26.17 32.66 -19.50
N PRO A 467 -26.36 32.50 -18.18
CA PRO A 467 -26.30 31.18 -17.51
C PRO A 467 -27.40 30.20 -17.87
N GLN A 468 -28.47 30.63 -18.54
CA GLN A 468 -29.63 29.78 -18.88
C GLN A 468 -29.74 29.50 -20.38
N CYS A 469 -29.10 30.31 -21.22
CA CYS A 469 -29.20 30.20 -22.67
C CYS A 469 -28.13 29.28 -23.26
N GLY A 470 -28.57 28.26 -24.01
CA GLY A 470 -27.70 27.38 -24.79
C GLY A 470 -27.34 27.98 -26.15
N ALA A 471 -26.68 27.19 -27.01
CA ALA A 471 -26.29 27.63 -28.35
C ALA A 471 -27.49 27.78 -29.32
N GLY A 472 -28.68 27.27 -28.94
CA GLY A 472 -29.90 27.40 -29.72
C GLY A 472 -30.13 26.25 -30.70
N GLY A 473 -31.42 26.06 -31.05
CA GLY A 473 -31.86 25.14 -32.09
C GLY A 473 -31.43 23.69 -31.84
N LYS A 474 -30.87 23.04 -32.86
CA LYS A 474 -30.52 21.61 -32.83
C LYS A 474 -29.45 21.24 -31.78
N TYR A 475 -28.65 22.20 -31.31
CA TYR A 475 -27.69 21.98 -30.23
C TYR A 475 -28.35 21.87 -28.85
N ASP A 476 -29.42 22.65 -28.63
CA ASP A 476 -30.23 22.54 -27.41
C ASP A 476 -31.02 21.23 -27.40
N GLU A 477 -31.56 20.83 -28.57
CA GLU A 477 -32.24 19.55 -28.76
C GLU A 477 -31.31 18.35 -28.44
N LEU A 478 -30.04 18.41 -28.84
CA LEU A 478 -29.05 17.40 -28.46
C LEU A 478 -28.66 17.47 -26.97
N ALA A 479 -28.60 18.67 -26.38
CA ALA A 479 -28.31 18.84 -24.96
C ALA A 479 -29.48 18.43 -24.04
N ASP A 480 -30.70 18.35 -24.57
CA ASP A 480 -31.87 17.81 -23.87
C ASP A 480 -31.86 16.29 -23.75
N VAL A 481 -31.03 15.61 -24.55
CA VAL A 481 -30.82 14.16 -24.47
C VAL A 481 -30.13 13.79 -23.15
N PRO A 482 -30.57 12.73 -22.44
CA PRO A 482 -29.90 12.25 -21.24
C PRO A 482 -28.42 11.94 -21.48
N PRO A 483 -27.51 12.24 -20.53
CA PRO A 483 -26.07 12.08 -20.72
C PRO A 483 -25.64 10.69 -21.22
N ALA A 484 -26.29 9.62 -20.73
CA ALA A 484 -26.01 8.25 -21.15
C ALA A 484 -26.29 8.02 -22.64
N ALA A 485 -27.38 8.58 -23.16
CA ALA A 485 -27.76 8.44 -24.55
C ALA A 485 -26.85 9.29 -25.45
N LEU A 486 -26.52 10.52 -25.06
CA LEU A 486 -25.63 11.39 -25.84
C LEU A 486 -24.19 10.85 -25.89
N ILE A 487 -23.64 10.37 -24.77
CA ILE A 487 -22.30 9.75 -24.72
C ILE A 487 -22.28 8.44 -25.51
N GLY A 488 -23.34 7.63 -25.42
CA GLY A 488 -23.49 6.43 -26.23
C GLY A 488 -23.46 6.74 -27.73
N LEU A 489 -24.13 7.81 -28.14
CA LEU A 489 -24.17 8.27 -29.53
C LEU A 489 -22.81 8.81 -30.00
N ALA A 490 -22.12 9.58 -29.14
CA ALA A 490 -20.75 10.03 -29.41
C ALA A 490 -19.76 8.85 -29.57
N HIS A 491 -19.90 7.80 -28.74
CA HIS A 491 -19.11 6.56 -28.85
C HIS A 491 -19.38 5.81 -30.16
N GLN A 492 -20.64 5.78 -30.62
CA GLN A 492 -20.99 5.18 -31.91
C GLN A 492 -20.44 5.99 -33.08
N ALA A 493 -20.49 7.33 -33.00
CA ALA A 493 -19.89 8.25 -33.97
C ALA A 493 -18.37 8.01 -34.08
N TYR A 494 -17.67 7.96 -32.94
CA TYR A 494 -16.23 7.70 -32.90
C TYR A 494 -15.83 6.38 -33.56
N LYS A 495 -16.64 5.34 -33.38
CA LYS A 495 -16.41 4.01 -33.99
C LYS A 495 -16.80 3.94 -35.47
N GLY A 496 -17.27 5.04 -36.07
CA GLY A 496 -17.74 5.08 -37.46
C GLY A 496 -19.00 4.25 -37.71
N ARG A 497 -19.80 3.99 -36.68
CA ARG A 497 -20.98 3.09 -36.73
C ARG A 497 -22.31 3.83 -36.87
N LEU A 498 -22.28 5.16 -37.09
CA LEU A 498 -23.49 5.92 -37.39
C LEU A 498 -23.75 5.87 -38.90
N SER A 499 -24.79 5.16 -39.31
CA SER A 499 -25.29 5.13 -40.68
C SER A 499 -26.69 5.76 -40.74
N PRO A 500 -26.95 6.71 -41.65
CA PRO A 500 -28.29 7.24 -41.87
C PRO A 500 -29.24 6.23 -42.56
N TYR A 501 -28.73 5.07 -43.01
CA TYR A 501 -29.48 4.09 -43.81
C TYR A 501 -29.74 2.75 -43.10
N ASP A 502 -29.34 2.57 -41.84
CA ASP A 502 -29.81 1.42 -41.06
C ASP A 502 -31.28 1.64 -40.71
N ASN A 503 -32.13 0.66 -41.03
CA ASN A 503 -33.61 0.69 -41.09
C ASN A 503 -34.35 1.02 -39.77
N ASP A 504 -33.68 1.61 -38.78
CA ASP A 504 -34.24 2.07 -37.51
C ASP A 504 -33.46 3.31 -36.97
N GLY A 505 -33.01 4.18 -37.89
CA GLY A 505 -32.25 5.39 -37.58
C GLY A 505 -33.06 6.35 -36.71
N SER A 506 -32.96 6.21 -35.39
CA SER A 506 -33.61 7.10 -34.41
C SER A 506 -33.37 8.57 -34.79
N GLU A 507 -34.38 9.43 -34.64
CA GLU A 507 -34.30 10.86 -34.95
C GLU A 507 -33.04 11.54 -34.38
N LEU A 508 -32.54 11.03 -33.25
CA LEU A 508 -31.30 11.46 -32.58
C LEU A 508 -30.03 11.22 -33.40
N VAL A 509 -29.94 10.13 -34.17
CA VAL A 509 -28.78 9.85 -35.04
C VAL A 509 -28.74 10.83 -36.20
N ASN A 510 -29.90 11.12 -36.79
CA ASN A 510 -30.02 12.12 -37.85
C ASN A 510 -29.69 13.52 -37.32
N LEU A 511 -30.20 13.87 -36.13
CA LEU A 511 -29.89 15.13 -35.45
C LEU A 511 -28.39 15.27 -35.17
N TRP A 512 -27.72 14.21 -34.71
CA TRP A 512 -26.27 14.22 -34.50
C TRP A 512 -25.49 14.37 -35.81
N LEU A 513 -25.83 13.61 -36.84
CA LEU A 513 -25.12 13.66 -38.12
C LEU A 513 -25.24 15.03 -38.80
N ASP A 514 -26.41 15.66 -38.68
CA ASP A 514 -26.68 16.99 -39.22
C ASP A 514 -25.90 18.10 -38.49
N VAL A 515 -25.77 17.98 -37.15
CA VAL A 515 -25.17 19.03 -36.31
C VAL A 515 -23.67 18.83 -36.08
N MET A 516 -23.25 17.60 -35.79
CA MET A 516 -21.88 17.26 -35.39
C MET A 516 -21.07 16.65 -36.55
N GLY A 517 -21.74 16.10 -37.56
CA GLY A 517 -21.09 15.36 -38.65
C GLY A 517 -20.49 14.02 -38.19
N SER A 518 -19.90 13.28 -39.14
CA SER A 518 -19.31 11.95 -38.87
C SER A 518 -17.96 12.01 -38.13
N GLY A 519 -17.28 13.16 -38.12
CA GLY A 519 -15.91 13.29 -37.60
C GLY A 519 -15.78 13.76 -36.15
N ALA A 520 -16.84 14.32 -35.53
CA ALA A 520 -16.73 14.98 -34.22
C ALA A 520 -16.79 14.02 -33.01
N GLY A 521 -17.01 12.72 -33.23
CA GLY A 521 -17.17 11.73 -32.16
C GLY A 521 -15.99 11.68 -31.18
N ASN A 522 -14.74 11.69 -31.68
CA ASN A 522 -13.55 11.58 -30.82
C ASN A 522 -13.44 12.73 -29.81
N GLN A 523 -13.69 13.96 -30.25
CA GLN A 523 -13.57 15.15 -29.41
C GLN A 523 -14.72 15.27 -28.42
N ALA A 524 -15.94 14.89 -28.83
CA ALA A 524 -17.11 14.87 -27.94
C ALA A 524 -16.96 13.84 -26.81
N VAL A 525 -16.45 12.63 -27.09
CA VAL A 525 -16.20 11.59 -26.07
C VAL A 525 -15.13 11.97 -25.06
N THR A 526 -14.15 12.77 -25.48
CA THR A 526 -13.06 13.20 -24.59
C THR A 526 -13.49 14.36 -23.67
N LEU A 527 -14.56 15.08 -24.04
CA LEU A 527 -14.98 16.31 -23.36
C LEU A 527 -16.27 16.18 -22.53
N LEU A 528 -17.22 15.34 -22.95
CA LEU A 528 -18.43 14.96 -22.21
C LEU A 528 -18.15 13.78 -21.27
#